data_AF-A0A835WZJ0-F1
#
_entry.id   AF-A0A835WZJ0-F1
#
_cell.length_a   1.000
_cell.length_b   1.000
_cell.length_c   1.000
_cell.angle_alpha   90.00
_cell.angle_beta   90.00
_cell.angle_gamma   90.00
#
_symmetry.space_group_name_H-M   'P 1'
#
loop_
_entity.id
_entity.type
_entity.pdbx_description
1 polymer ?
#
loop_
_entity_poly.entity_id
_entity_poly.type
_entity_poly.pdbx_seq_one_letter_code
_entity_poly.pdbx_strand_id
1 'polypeptide(L)' 'MFHLSPEKKNSRQIHWHIEIYPITDPWSGLERGYGVFLNKTSPEEAAEKLGSACRKELAALVGIV' A
#
# COMPACT_ATOMS: atom_id res chain seq x y z
N MET A 1 -3.85 6.29 -4.03
CA MET A 1 -4.69 7.45 -3.65
C MET A 1 -3.91 8.37 -2.73
N PHE A 2 -4.05 9.69 -2.88
CA PHE A 2 -3.49 10.66 -1.95
C PHE A 2 -4.54 11.01 -0.90
N HIS A 3 -4.20 10.84 0.37
CA HIS A 3 -5.01 11.27 1.51
C HIS A 3 -4.35 12.48 2.17
N LEU A 4 -5.07 13.60 2.18
CA LEU A 4 -4.60 14.90 2.64
C LEU A 4 -5.66 15.49 3.58
N SER A 5 -5.24 16.38 4.49
CA SER A 5 -6.18 17.11 5.33
C SER A 5 -7.09 18.00 4.48
N PRO A 6 -8.38 18.13 4.82
CA PRO A 6 -9.25 19.08 4.15
C PRO A 6 -8.69 20.50 4.28
N GLU A 7 -8.65 21.24 3.17
CA GLU A 7 -8.03 22.57 3.09
C GLU A 7 -8.48 23.54 4.21
N LYS A 8 -9.77 23.52 4.54
CA LYS A 8 -10.38 24.42 5.54
C LYS A 8 -10.31 23.91 6.99
N LYS A 9 -9.67 22.76 7.25
CA LYS A 9 -9.52 22.18 8.60
C LYS A 9 -8.06 21.83 8.86
N ASN A 10 -7.36 22.72 9.54
CA ASN A 10 -6.00 22.48 10.06
C ASN A 10 -6.02 21.66 11.37
N SER A 11 -6.70 20.51 11.33
CA SER A 11 -6.69 19.57 12.44
C SER A 11 -5.34 18.87 12.49
N ARG A 12 -4.65 18.92 13.65
CA ARG A 12 -3.42 18.17 13.90
C ARG A 12 -3.64 16.64 14.02
N GLN A 13 -4.86 16.16 13.81
CA GLN A 13 -5.21 14.74 13.90
C GLN A 13 -5.03 13.99 12.57
N ILE A 14 -4.87 14.70 11.45
CA ILE A 14 -4.77 14.10 10.11
C ILE A 14 -3.35 14.32 9.56
N HIS A 15 -2.64 13.21 9.31
CA HIS A 15 -1.34 13.22 8.63
C HIS A 15 -1.53 12.73 7.19
N TRP A 16 -0.93 13.44 6.23
CA TRP A 16 -1.00 13.06 4.82
C TRP A 16 -0.30 11.71 4.60
N HIS A 17 -0.82 10.93 3.66
CA HIS A 17 -0.18 9.69 3.23
C HIS A 17 -0.66 9.31 1.83
N ILE A 18 0.03 8.35 1.22
CA ILE A 18 -0.30 7.79 -0.08
C ILE A 18 -0.59 6.31 0.11
N GLU A 19 -1.73 5.87 -0.41
CA GLU A 19 -2.10 4.46 -0.46
C GLU A 19 -1.87 3.90 -1.86
N ILE A 20 -1.23 2.75 -1.95
CA ILE A 20 -0.94 2.05 -3.21
C ILE A 20 -1.62 0.69 -3.17
N TYR A 21 -2.49 0.44 -4.13
CA TYR A 21 -3.26 -0.80 -4.23
C TYR A 21 -2.92 -1.51 -5.55
N PRO A 22 -1.87 -2.35 -5.58
CA PRO A 22 -1.59 -3.17 -6.74
C PRO A 22 -2.72 -4.18 -6.96
N ILE A 23 -3.10 -4.42 -8.22
CA ILE A 23 -4.07 -5.47 -8.55
C ILE A 23 -3.33 -6.81 -8.51
N THR A 24 -3.52 -7.57 -7.44
CA THR A 24 -2.93 -8.92 -7.28
C THR A 24 -3.89 -10.02 -7.70
N ASP A 25 -5.20 -9.77 -7.63
CA ASP A 25 -6.27 -10.69 -7.96
C ASP A 25 -7.48 -9.93 -8.57
N PRO A 26 -8.33 -10.58 -9.38
CA PRO A 26 -9.59 -10.01 -9.83
C PRO A 26 -10.54 -9.76 -8.65
N TRP A 27 -11.31 -8.67 -8.69
CA TRP A 27 -12.33 -8.38 -7.69
C TRP A 27 -13.53 -9.32 -7.82
N SER A 28 -14.01 -9.85 -6.68
CA SER A 28 -15.22 -10.66 -6.62
C SER A 28 -16.46 -9.79 -6.39
N GLY A 29 -17.63 -10.43 -6.28
CA GLY A 29 -18.87 -9.76 -5.91
C GLY A 29 -18.87 -9.20 -4.49
N LEU A 30 -18.03 -9.73 -3.58
CA LEU A 30 -17.94 -9.25 -2.21
C LEU A 30 -17.32 -7.83 -2.15
N GLU A 31 -16.18 -7.65 -2.82
CA GLU A 31 -15.48 -6.35 -2.88
C GLU A 31 -16.34 -5.31 -3.60
N ARG A 32 -16.92 -5.69 -4.76
CA ARG A 32 -17.70 -4.75 -5.59
C ARG A 32 -19.07 -4.43 -5.00
N GLY A 33 -19.73 -5.41 -4.37
CA GLY A 33 -21.10 -5.28 -3.89
C GLY A 33 -21.21 -4.73 -2.47
N TYR A 34 -20.26 -5.07 -1.60
CA TYR A 34 -20.35 -4.78 -0.15
C TYR A 34 -19.18 -3.93 0.37
N GLY A 35 -18.14 -3.68 -0.42
CA GLY A 35 -16.94 -2.97 0.04
C GLY A 35 -16.14 -3.74 1.09
N VAL A 36 -16.33 -5.07 1.15
CA VAL A 36 -15.57 -5.96 2.05
C VAL A 36 -14.45 -6.61 1.25
N PHE A 37 -13.23 -6.53 1.75
CA PHE A 37 -12.04 -7.02 1.07
C PHE A 37 -11.46 -8.23 1.79
N LEU A 38 -11.23 -9.32 1.05
CA LEU A 38 -10.50 -10.48 1.55
C LEU A 38 -9.02 -10.34 1.21
N ASN A 39 -8.18 -10.16 2.21
CA ASN A 39 -6.74 -10.20 2.02
C ASN A 39 -6.20 -11.62 2.26
N LYS A 40 -5.67 -12.24 1.21
CA LYS A 40 -5.12 -13.61 1.27
C LYS A 40 -3.72 -13.66 1.89
N THR A 41 -3.00 -12.54 1.88
CA THR A 41 -1.63 -12.41 2.40
C THR A 41 -1.65 -11.50 3.61
N SER A 42 -1.02 -11.91 4.71
CA SER A 42 -0.95 -11.06 5.89
C SER A 42 -0.08 -9.81 5.61
N PRO A 43 -0.33 -8.68 6.29
CA PRO A 43 0.49 -7.48 6.11
C PRO A 43 1.96 -7.72 6.47
N GLU A 44 2.25 -8.57 7.46
CA GLU A 44 3.61 -8.92 7.88
C GLU A 44 4.36 -9.66 6.75
N GLU A 45 3.73 -10.67 6.14
CA GLU A 45 4.31 -11.43 5.05
C GLU A 45 4.53 -10.55 3.80
N ALA A 46 3.57 -9.67 3.49
CA ALA A 46 3.71 -8.72 2.39
C ALA A 46 4.85 -7.72 2.65
N ALA A 47 4.97 -7.20 3.87
CA ALA A 47 6.03 -6.27 4.25
C ALA A 47 7.42 -6.90 4.19
N GLU A 48 7.57 -8.16 4.61
CA GLU A 48 8.83 -8.89 4.51
C GLU A 48 9.29 -9.01 3.05
N LYS A 49 8.38 -9.48 2.16
CA LYS A 49 8.65 -9.66 0.74
C LYS A 49 9.01 -8.34 0.05
N LEU A 50 8.21 -7.29 0.27
CA LEU A 50 8.46 -5.96 -0.29
C LEU A 50 9.75 -5.33 0.24
N GLY A 51 10.06 -5.49 1.52
CA GLY A 51 11.28 -4.99 2.12
C GLY A 51 12.53 -5.65 1.54
N SER A 52 12.49 -6.97 1.33
CA SER A 52 13.58 -7.70 0.67
C SER A 52 13.78 -7.25 -0.78
N ALA A 53 12.69 -7.18 -1.55
CA ALA A 53 12.73 -6.72 -2.94
C ALA A 53 13.27 -5.29 -3.05
N CYS A 54 12.80 -4.36 -2.20
CA CYS A 54 13.25 -2.97 -2.19
C CYS A 54 14.77 -2.85 -1.97
N ARG A 55 15.34 -3.61 -1.03
CA ARG A 55 16.79 -3.61 -0.79
C ARG A 55 17.57 -4.15 -1.97
N LYS A 56 17.08 -5.21 -2.62
CA LYS A 56 17.70 -5.78 -3.82
C LYS A 56 17.71 -4.78 -4.98
N GLU A 57 16.57 -4.16 -5.27
CA GLU A 57 16.46 -3.15 -6.33
C GLU A 57 17.34 -1.93 -6.03
N LEU A 58 17.41 -1.50 -4.76
CA LEU A 58 18.28 -0.42 -4.34
C LEU A 58 19.77 -0.79 -4.53
N ALA A 59 20.18 -2.00 -4.13
CA ALA A 59 21.55 -2.48 -4.31
C ALA A 59 21.96 -2.49 -5.79
N ALA A 60 21.08 -3.01 -6.65
CA ALA A 60 21.29 -3.00 -8.10
C ALA A 60 21.40 -1.57 -8.66
N LEU A 61 20.56 -0.64 -8.19
CA LEU A 61 20.59 0.76 -8.61
C LEU A 61 21.91 1.46 -8.24
N VAL A 62 22.50 1.12 -7.09
CA VAL A 62 23.76 1.71 -6.63
C VAL A 62 25.01 0.92 -7.05
N GLY A 63 24.84 -0.14 -7.86
CA GLY A 63 25.95 -0.94 -8.42
C GLY A 63 26.58 -1.95 -7.46
N ILE A 64 25.85 -2.35 -6.40
CA ILE A 64 26.25 -3.40 -5.48
C ILE A 64 25.51 -4.68 -5.88
N VAL A 65 26.25 -5.66 -6.40
CA VAL A 65 25.75 -6.99 -6.82
C VAL A 65 26.06 -8.07 -5.81
#